data_AF-A0A1F1FGZ7-F1
#
_entry.id   AF-A0A1F1FGZ7-F1
#
_cell.length_a   1.000
_cell.length_b   1.000
_cell.length_c   1.000
_cell.angle_alpha   90.00
_cell.angle_beta   90.00
_cell.angle_gamma   90.00
#
_symmetry.space_group_name_H-M   'P 1'
#
loop_
_entity.id
_entity.type
_entity.pdbx_description
1 polymer ?
#
loop_
_entity_poly.entity_id
_entity_poly.type
_entity_poly.pdbx_seq_one_letter_code
_entity_poly.pdbx_strand_id
1 'polypeptide(L)'
;MLTAVVGVLFALGASALLGLTAGQTSVLRTGLLLGALLLLSSAAAVLFASRSSLGALATGLTALTAQSMVFLAPIHAASLTEPWLQRLVSTGFMLVLAGLWLGGSWGMRLARRAGQAQGHAAFRLTEADRTVGSTPTPPPSRRRDHLLSLPWVIGGLALAAFLLPRAYLRAVAPGVQTGPLLLAAVLVSFLALAAAGASTAHSTLGARVTGPVLVLAAVPALSNDMIPGGHLVSRLLPYGPNAVVLAATGIELMAIGWGAHVARRQGRANALARLRSGV
;
A
#
# COMPACT_ATOMS: atom_id res chain seq x y z
N MET A 1 7.54 -9.47 -18.06
CA MET A 1 8.30 -8.25 -18.38
C MET A 1 7.42 -7.01 -18.40
N LEU A 2 6.34 -6.96 -19.21
CA LEU A 2 5.46 -5.79 -19.27
C LEU A 2 4.95 -5.27 -17.91
N THR A 3 4.44 -6.14 -17.04
CA THR A 3 3.94 -5.71 -15.71
C THR A 3 5.04 -5.11 -14.83
N ALA A 4 6.28 -5.58 -14.94
CA ALA A 4 7.41 -5.02 -14.20
C ALA A 4 7.78 -3.63 -14.72
N VAL A 5 7.79 -3.43 -16.05
CA VAL A 5 7.98 -2.11 -16.67
C VAL A 5 6.89 -1.14 -16.21
N VAL A 6 5.62 -1.56 -16.26
CA VAL A 6 4.51 -0.75 -15.73
C VAL A 6 4.70 -0.47 -14.24
N GLY A 7 5.23 -1.42 -13.46
CA GLY A 7 5.56 -1.23 -12.05
C GLY A 7 6.60 -0.13 -11.80
N VAL A 8 7.65 -0.10 -12.63
CA VAL A 8 8.69 0.95 -12.58
C VAL A 8 8.08 2.32 -12.94
N LEU A 9 7.34 2.39 -14.04
CA LEU A 9 6.67 3.63 -14.47
C LEU A 9 5.66 4.12 -13.45
N PHE A 10 4.91 3.21 -12.82
CA PHE A 10 3.98 3.53 -11.75
C PHE A 10 4.70 4.14 -10.54
N ALA A 11 5.83 3.56 -10.10
CA ALA A 11 6.59 4.11 -8.98
C ALA A 11 7.05 5.56 -9.23
N LEU A 12 7.54 5.83 -10.46
CA LEU A 12 7.95 7.16 -10.87
C LEU A 12 6.76 8.12 -10.96
N GLY A 13 5.65 7.70 -11.57
CA GLY A 13 4.44 8.50 -11.71
C GLY A 13 3.79 8.84 -10.37
N ALA A 14 3.65 7.87 -9.47
CA ALA A 14 3.12 8.07 -8.12
C ALA A 14 4.00 9.04 -7.31
N SER A 15 5.32 8.88 -7.41
CA SER A 15 6.30 9.78 -6.77
C SER A 15 6.20 11.20 -7.32
N ALA A 16 6.12 11.38 -8.64
CA ALA A 16 5.99 12.68 -9.27
C ALA A 16 4.67 13.36 -8.87
N LEU A 17 3.54 12.65 -8.92
CA LEU A 17 2.24 13.15 -8.47
C LEU A 17 2.32 13.63 -7.03
N LEU A 18 2.96 12.87 -6.13
CA LEU A 18 3.06 13.30 -4.74
C LEU A 18 3.98 14.51 -4.56
N GLY A 19 5.13 14.55 -5.25
CA GLY A 19 6.04 15.70 -5.21
C GLY A 19 5.38 17.00 -5.69
N LEU A 20 4.50 16.90 -6.68
CA LEU A 20 3.68 18.03 -7.15
C LEU A 20 2.60 18.44 -6.13
N THR A 21 1.95 17.47 -5.46
CA THR A 21 0.95 17.78 -4.41
C THR A 21 1.54 18.43 -3.17
N ALA A 22 2.73 18.02 -2.75
CA ALA A 22 3.32 18.43 -1.46
C ALA A 22 3.59 19.94 -1.37
N GLY A 23 3.61 20.65 -2.50
CA GLY A 23 3.83 22.09 -2.57
C GLY A 23 2.60 22.92 -2.95
N GLN A 24 1.43 22.29 -3.06
CA GLN A 24 0.28 22.89 -3.70
C GLN A 24 -0.67 23.53 -2.68
N THR A 25 -1.02 24.80 -2.91
CA THR A 25 -1.93 25.57 -2.03
C THR A 25 -3.40 25.50 -2.47
N SER A 26 -3.65 25.19 -3.74
CA SER A 26 -5.01 25.09 -4.30
C SER A 26 -5.65 23.75 -3.94
N VAL A 27 -6.73 23.78 -3.18
CA VAL A 27 -7.54 22.60 -2.81
C VAL A 27 -7.95 21.79 -4.04
N LEU A 28 -8.42 22.46 -5.10
CA LEU A 28 -8.82 21.80 -6.35
C LEU A 28 -7.65 21.04 -6.99
N ARG A 29 -6.48 21.67 -7.14
CA ARG A 29 -5.32 21.01 -7.76
C ARG A 29 -4.81 19.85 -6.90
N THR A 30 -4.77 20.01 -5.58
CA THR A 30 -4.41 18.94 -4.65
C THR A 30 -5.38 17.77 -4.78
N GLY A 31 -6.69 18.03 -4.81
CA GLY A 31 -7.72 17.03 -5.04
C GLY A 31 -7.59 16.31 -6.38
N LEU A 32 -7.33 17.04 -7.47
CA LEU A 32 -7.13 16.46 -8.80
C LEU A 32 -5.90 15.56 -8.87
N LEU A 33 -4.78 15.97 -8.29
CA LEU A 33 -3.56 15.17 -8.27
C LEU A 33 -3.70 13.91 -7.40
N LEU A 34 -4.35 14.01 -6.24
CA LEU A 34 -4.68 12.83 -5.41
C LEU A 34 -5.70 11.92 -6.12
N GLY A 35 -6.65 12.50 -6.85
CA GLY A 35 -7.58 11.75 -7.70
C GLY A 35 -6.84 11.01 -8.83
N ALA A 36 -5.88 11.66 -9.49
CA ALA A 36 -5.02 11.02 -10.48
C ALA A 36 -4.18 9.90 -9.87
N LEU A 37 -3.63 10.10 -8.67
CA LEU A 37 -2.92 9.05 -7.92
C LEU A 37 -3.84 7.87 -7.64
N LEU A 38 -5.08 8.10 -7.21
CA LEU A 38 -6.07 7.06 -6.97
C LEU A 38 -6.39 6.26 -8.23
N LEU A 39 -6.65 6.92 -9.35
CA LEU A 39 -6.92 6.26 -10.63
C LEU A 39 -5.74 5.42 -11.09
N LEU A 40 -4.54 6.01 -11.05
CA LEU A 40 -3.29 5.34 -11.42
C LEU A 40 -3.02 4.11 -10.53
N SER A 41 -3.15 4.27 -9.22
CA SER A 41 -2.96 3.19 -8.23
C SER A 41 -3.97 2.07 -8.41
N SER A 42 -5.24 2.42 -8.66
CA SER A 42 -6.31 1.45 -8.90
C SER A 42 -6.08 0.65 -10.18
N ALA A 43 -5.71 1.33 -11.28
CA ALA A 43 -5.39 0.68 -12.55
C ALA A 43 -4.18 -0.25 -12.43
N ALA A 44 -3.11 0.22 -11.77
CA ALA A 44 -1.91 -0.57 -11.51
C ALA A 44 -2.24 -1.81 -10.66
N ALA A 45 -2.99 -1.63 -9.56
CA ALA A 45 -3.38 -2.73 -8.68
C ALA A 45 -4.19 -3.81 -9.40
N VAL A 46 -5.16 -3.42 -10.25
CA VAL A 46 -5.95 -4.35 -11.06
C VAL A 46 -5.08 -5.07 -12.08
N LEU A 47 -4.18 -4.37 -12.77
CA LEU A 47 -3.27 -4.97 -13.74
C LEU A 47 -2.33 -6.00 -13.07
N PHE A 48 -1.72 -5.65 -11.94
CA PHE A 48 -0.80 -6.53 -11.22
C PHE A 48 -1.54 -7.72 -10.57
N ALA A 49 -2.76 -7.48 -10.09
CA ALA A 49 -3.62 -8.54 -9.56
C ALA A 49 -4.04 -9.56 -10.62
N SER A 50 -4.45 -9.07 -11.80
CA SER A 50 -4.96 -9.91 -12.89
C SER A 50 -3.85 -10.65 -13.64
N ARG A 51 -2.71 -9.99 -13.89
CA ARG A 51 -1.62 -10.53 -14.71
C ARG A 51 -0.48 -11.11 -13.89
N SER A 52 0.13 -10.31 -13.01
CA SER A 52 1.29 -10.74 -12.23
C SER A 52 1.64 -9.76 -11.11
N SER A 53 1.89 -10.29 -9.91
CA SER A 53 2.37 -9.50 -8.78
C SER A 53 3.81 -8.99 -8.95
N LEU A 54 4.50 -9.35 -10.04
CA LEU A 54 5.81 -8.80 -10.39
C LEU A 54 5.78 -7.27 -10.60
N GLY A 55 4.66 -6.72 -11.06
CA GLY A 55 4.52 -5.26 -11.19
C GLY A 55 4.57 -4.56 -9.84
N ALA A 56 3.80 -5.07 -8.87
CA ALA A 56 3.84 -4.58 -7.49
C ALA A 56 5.23 -4.73 -6.85
N LEU A 57 5.92 -5.84 -7.11
CA LEU A 57 7.29 -6.04 -6.65
C LEU A 57 8.25 -5.01 -7.26
N ALA A 58 8.17 -4.81 -8.58
CA ALA A 58 8.98 -3.83 -9.30
C ALA A 58 8.73 -2.41 -8.79
N THR A 59 7.47 -2.02 -8.58
CA THR A 59 7.11 -0.74 -7.95
C THR A 59 7.80 -0.56 -6.61
N GLY A 60 7.66 -1.55 -5.73
CA GLY A 60 8.23 -1.49 -4.39
C GLY A 60 9.76 -1.42 -4.39
N LEU A 61 10.41 -2.19 -5.26
CA LEU A 61 11.87 -2.17 -5.44
C LEU A 61 12.35 -0.85 -6.04
N THR A 62 11.67 -0.30 -7.06
CA THR A 62 12.02 1.00 -7.65
C THR A 62 11.94 2.11 -6.61
N ALA A 63 10.87 2.14 -5.80
CA ALA A 63 10.72 3.10 -4.72
C ALA A 63 11.79 2.92 -3.62
N LEU A 64 12.12 1.69 -3.27
CA LEU A 64 13.17 1.39 -2.30
C LEU A 64 14.56 1.81 -2.80
N THR A 65 14.86 1.57 -4.09
CA THR A 65 16.10 2.02 -4.72
C THR A 65 16.21 3.54 -4.71
N ALA A 66 15.14 4.25 -5.11
CA ALA A 66 15.10 5.71 -5.06
C ALA A 66 15.33 6.22 -3.63
N GLN A 67 14.70 5.60 -2.64
CA GLN A 67 14.92 5.94 -1.24
C GLN A 67 16.35 5.66 -0.76
N SER A 68 16.93 4.54 -1.19
CA SER A 68 18.29 4.16 -0.81
C SER A 68 19.31 5.15 -1.38
N MET A 69 19.08 5.62 -2.61
CA MET A 69 19.86 6.69 -3.22
C MET A 69 19.81 7.99 -2.40
N VAL A 70 18.65 8.34 -1.80
CA VAL A 70 18.54 9.50 -0.90
C VAL A 70 19.41 9.34 0.33
N PHE A 71 19.48 8.14 0.93
CA PHE A 71 20.33 7.91 2.10
C PHE A 71 21.83 7.84 1.77
N LEU A 72 22.18 7.44 0.56
CA LEU A 72 23.56 7.36 0.09
C LEU A 72 24.06 8.68 -0.53
N ALA A 73 23.17 9.62 -0.85
CA ALA A 73 23.52 10.88 -1.45
C ALA A 73 24.39 11.72 -0.50
N PRO A 74 25.62 12.09 -0.89
CA PRO A 74 26.56 12.83 -0.02
C PRO A 74 26.05 14.20 0.43
N ILE A 75 25.06 14.77 -0.27
CA ILE A 75 24.72 16.20 -0.23
C ILE A 75 23.37 16.47 0.49
N HIS A 76 22.72 15.43 1.05
CA HIS A 76 21.42 15.53 1.75
C HIS A 76 20.28 16.11 0.88
N ALA A 77 19.02 15.92 1.27
CA ALA A 77 17.88 16.33 0.42
C ALA A 77 17.77 17.84 0.17
N ALA A 78 18.43 18.66 1.01
CA ALA A 78 18.37 20.10 0.93
C ALA A 78 19.11 20.70 -0.27
N SER A 79 20.02 19.96 -0.90
CA SER A 79 20.79 20.43 -2.06
C SER A 79 20.19 20.05 -3.41
N LEU A 80 19.02 19.43 -3.44
CA LEU A 80 18.35 19.03 -4.68
C LEU A 80 17.87 20.28 -5.42
N THR A 81 18.31 20.44 -6.67
CA THR A 81 17.95 21.60 -7.51
C THR A 81 16.47 21.65 -7.85
N GLU A 82 15.82 20.48 -7.91
CA GLU A 82 14.41 20.35 -8.29
C GLU A 82 13.48 20.48 -7.07
N PRO A 83 12.66 21.55 -6.96
CA PRO A 83 11.85 21.83 -5.76
C PRO A 83 10.77 20.78 -5.48
N TRP A 84 10.23 20.14 -6.52
CA TRP A 84 9.25 19.07 -6.36
C TRP A 84 9.88 17.81 -5.76
N LEU A 85 11.14 17.50 -6.13
CA LEU A 85 11.87 16.35 -5.62
C LEU A 85 12.30 16.58 -4.17
N GLN A 86 12.75 17.78 -3.82
CA GLN A 86 13.04 18.16 -2.44
C GLN A 86 11.80 17.99 -1.55
N ARG A 87 10.63 18.47 -2.01
CA ARG A 87 9.35 18.31 -1.30
C ARG A 87 8.90 16.85 -1.21
N LEU A 88 9.11 16.05 -2.26
CA LEU A 88 8.83 14.62 -2.21
C LEU A 88 9.72 13.93 -1.17
N VAL A 89 11.02 14.20 -1.21
CA VAL A 89 11.97 13.57 -0.31
C VAL A 89 11.65 13.92 1.13
N SER A 90 11.27 15.16 1.46
CA SER A 90 10.90 15.55 2.83
C SER A 90 9.63 14.85 3.36
N THR A 91 8.82 14.24 2.51
CA THR A 91 7.60 13.54 2.94
C THR A 91 7.82 12.10 3.44
N GLY A 92 8.92 11.47 3.05
CA GLY A 92 9.15 10.03 3.29
C GLY A 92 8.22 9.10 2.51
N PHE A 93 7.46 9.61 1.53
CA PHE A 93 6.49 8.80 0.78
C PHE A 93 7.12 7.68 -0.04
N MET A 94 8.36 7.83 -0.52
CA MET A 94 9.02 6.73 -1.23
C MET A 94 9.14 5.47 -0.35
N LEU A 95 9.36 5.62 0.96
CA LEU A 95 9.32 4.49 1.91
C LEU A 95 7.93 3.91 2.10
N VAL A 96 6.91 4.78 2.16
CA VAL A 96 5.50 4.36 2.21
C VAL A 96 5.16 3.50 1.00
N LEU A 97 5.47 4.02 -0.19
CA LEU A 97 5.24 3.34 -1.46
C LEU A 97 6.02 2.02 -1.53
N ALA A 98 7.31 2.04 -1.17
CA ALA A 98 8.16 0.85 -1.13
C ALA A 98 7.60 -0.24 -0.22
N GLY A 99 7.33 0.10 1.05
CA GLY A 99 6.83 -0.84 2.04
C GLY A 99 5.49 -1.42 1.62
N LEU A 100 4.51 -0.57 1.32
CA LEU A 100 3.17 -0.99 0.95
C LEU A 100 3.16 -1.87 -0.30
N TRP A 101 3.88 -1.53 -1.36
CA TRP A 101 3.87 -2.31 -2.61
C TRP A 101 4.71 -3.58 -2.56
N LEU A 102 5.82 -3.60 -1.81
CA LEU A 102 6.55 -4.85 -1.54
C LEU A 102 5.67 -5.83 -0.76
N GLY A 103 5.07 -5.36 0.34
CA GLY A 103 4.09 -6.12 1.10
C GLY A 103 2.89 -6.55 0.27
N GLY A 104 2.32 -5.63 -0.51
CA GLY A 104 1.19 -5.87 -1.39
C GLY A 104 1.50 -6.88 -2.51
N SER A 105 2.71 -6.89 -3.04
CA SER A 105 3.15 -7.89 -4.03
C SER A 105 3.09 -9.30 -3.46
N TRP A 106 3.54 -9.47 -2.22
CA TRP A 106 3.46 -10.72 -1.48
C TRP A 106 2.01 -11.06 -1.15
N GLY A 107 1.25 -10.08 -0.67
CA GLY A 107 -0.18 -10.14 -0.39
C GLY A 107 -0.99 -10.69 -1.57
N MET A 108 -0.83 -10.11 -2.75
CA MET A 108 -1.50 -10.54 -3.99
C MET A 108 -1.10 -11.96 -4.41
N ARG A 109 0.17 -12.33 -4.26
CA ARG A 109 0.66 -13.68 -4.59
C ARG A 109 -0.01 -14.73 -3.72
N LEU A 110 -0.02 -14.52 -2.40
CA LEU A 110 -0.66 -15.43 -1.45
C LEU A 110 -2.18 -15.43 -1.62
N ALA A 111 -2.80 -14.27 -1.82
CA ALA A 111 -4.24 -14.16 -2.06
C ALA A 111 -4.68 -14.95 -3.30
N ARG A 112 -3.87 -14.92 -4.38
CA ARG A 112 -4.11 -15.70 -5.59
C ARG A 112 -4.01 -17.21 -5.34
N ARG A 113 -2.96 -17.66 -4.64
CA ARG A 113 -2.79 -19.07 -4.24
C ARG A 113 -3.95 -19.55 -3.37
N ALA A 114 -4.35 -18.74 -2.38
CA ALA A 114 -5.51 -19.03 -1.55
C ALA A 114 -6.81 -19.07 -2.37
N GLY A 115 -6.96 -18.21 -3.39
CA GLY A 115 -8.06 -18.26 -4.35
C GLY A 115 -8.09 -19.55 -5.15
N GLN A 116 -6.94 -20.03 -5.62
CA GLN A 116 -6.82 -21.31 -6.32
C GLN A 116 -7.24 -22.47 -5.41
N ALA A 117 -6.75 -22.52 -4.18
CA ALA A 117 -7.16 -23.53 -3.20
C ALA A 117 -8.67 -23.52 -2.95
N GLN A 118 -9.28 -22.33 -2.88
CA GLN A 118 -10.74 -22.19 -2.79
C GLN A 118 -11.47 -22.74 -4.03
N GLY A 119 -10.91 -22.55 -5.22
CA GLY A 119 -11.48 -23.10 -6.46
C GLY A 119 -11.49 -24.62 -6.45
N HIS A 120 -10.37 -25.25 -6.09
CA HIS A 120 -10.28 -26.71 -5.96
C HIS A 120 -11.22 -27.25 -4.88
N ALA A 121 -11.27 -26.60 -3.72
CA ALA A 121 -12.19 -26.99 -2.65
C ALA A 121 -13.65 -26.91 -3.12
N ALA A 122 -14.05 -25.81 -3.77
CA ALA A 122 -15.42 -25.65 -4.29
C ALA A 122 -15.77 -26.70 -5.35
N PHE A 123 -14.83 -27.05 -6.23
CA PHE A 123 -15.03 -28.11 -7.21
C PHE A 123 -15.25 -29.47 -6.55
N ARG A 124 -14.36 -29.86 -5.61
CA ARG A 124 -14.51 -31.12 -4.86
C ARG A 124 -15.82 -31.21 -4.08
N LEU A 125 -16.27 -30.09 -3.48
CA LEU A 125 -17.57 -30.03 -2.81
C LEU A 125 -18.71 -30.28 -3.81
N THR A 126 -18.64 -29.68 -4.99
CA THR A 126 -19.63 -29.88 -6.06
C THR A 126 -19.65 -31.34 -6.55
N GLU A 127 -18.51 -32.02 -6.59
CA GLU A 127 -18.43 -33.44 -6.93
C GLU A 127 -18.99 -34.33 -5.82
N ALA A 128 -18.65 -34.04 -4.56
CA ALA A 128 -19.17 -34.78 -3.40
C ALA A 128 -20.69 -34.61 -3.23
N ASP A 129 -21.25 -33.44 -3.58
CA ASP A 129 -22.70 -33.23 -3.57
C ASP A 129 -23.44 -34.13 -4.57
N ARG A 130 -22.74 -34.68 -5.59
CA ARG A 130 -23.31 -35.63 -6.54
C ARG A 130 -23.29 -37.06 -6.02
N THR A 131 -22.53 -37.36 -4.97
CA THR A 131 -22.44 -38.71 -4.40
C THR A 131 -23.44 -38.88 -3.25
N VAL A 132 -24.44 -39.74 -3.46
CA VAL A 132 -25.48 -40.04 -2.47
C VAL A 132 -24.83 -40.66 -1.23
N GLY A 133 -25.15 -40.13 -0.04
CA GLY A 133 -24.66 -40.64 1.24
C GLY A 133 -23.33 -40.06 1.73
N SER A 134 -22.70 -39.15 0.99
CA SER A 134 -21.51 -38.43 1.47
C SER A 134 -21.88 -37.05 2.05
N THR A 135 -21.40 -36.74 3.26
CA THR A 135 -21.43 -35.38 3.80
C THR A 135 -20.09 -34.68 3.55
N PRO A 136 -20.06 -33.61 2.73
CA PRO A 136 -18.82 -32.89 2.45
C PRO A 136 -18.29 -32.18 3.71
N THR A 137 -16.96 -32.15 3.87
CA THR A 137 -16.35 -31.33 4.93
C THR A 137 -16.54 -29.84 4.63
N PRO A 138 -17.01 -29.02 5.58
CA PRO A 138 -17.29 -27.61 5.33
C PRO A 138 -16.02 -26.83 4.98
N PRO A 139 -16.14 -25.75 4.18
CA PRO A 139 -14.99 -24.91 3.83
C PRO A 139 -14.37 -24.26 5.09
N PRO A 140 -13.05 -24.02 5.10
CA PRO A 140 -12.37 -23.44 6.26
C PRO A 140 -12.88 -22.03 6.54
N SER A 141 -13.16 -21.75 7.82
CA SER A 141 -13.64 -20.45 8.27
C SER A 141 -12.57 -19.36 8.10
N ARG A 142 -12.98 -18.14 7.73
CA ARG A 142 -12.11 -16.95 7.60
C ARG A 142 -12.39 -15.85 8.61
N ARG A 143 -13.25 -16.13 9.59
CA ARG A 143 -13.72 -15.12 10.55
C ARG A 143 -12.56 -14.48 11.32
N ARG A 144 -11.60 -15.30 11.79
CA ARG A 144 -10.42 -14.82 12.53
C ARG A 144 -9.53 -13.91 11.67
N ASP A 145 -9.28 -14.29 10.42
CA ASP A 145 -8.50 -13.47 9.49
C ASP A 145 -9.15 -12.09 9.28
N HIS A 146 -10.48 -12.04 9.15
CA HIS A 146 -11.20 -10.79 9.02
C HIS A 146 -11.11 -9.92 10.27
N LEU A 147 -11.35 -10.52 11.46
CA LEU A 147 -11.30 -9.82 12.74
C LEU A 147 -9.91 -9.25 13.06
N LEU A 148 -8.84 -10.00 12.76
CA LEU A 148 -7.47 -9.58 13.06
C LEU A 148 -6.90 -8.61 12.01
N SER A 149 -7.42 -8.62 10.78
CA SER A 149 -6.86 -7.78 9.72
C SER A 149 -6.98 -6.27 9.99
N LEU A 150 -8.06 -5.83 10.63
CA LEU A 150 -8.28 -4.42 10.93
C LEU A 150 -7.32 -3.90 12.02
N PRO A 151 -7.25 -4.49 13.23
CA PRO A 151 -6.31 -4.03 14.26
C PRO A 151 -4.86 -4.18 13.83
N TRP A 152 -4.52 -5.20 13.03
CA TRP A 152 -3.17 -5.37 12.49
C TRP A 152 -2.77 -4.24 11.55
N VAL A 153 -3.62 -3.91 10.57
CA VAL A 153 -3.35 -2.82 9.62
C VAL A 153 -3.29 -1.48 10.33
N ILE A 154 -4.24 -1.20 11.23
CA ILE A 154 -4.23 0.04 12.02
C ILE A 154 -2.97 0.13 12.87
N GLY A 155 -2.59 -0.93 13.59
CA GLY A 155 -1.40 -0.96 14.43
C GLY A 155 -0.11 -0.74 13.63
N GLY A 156 0.03 -1.42 12.48
CA GLY A 156 1.20 -1.25 11.61
C GLY A 156 1.31 0.16 11.04
N LEU A 157 0.20 0.75 10.59
CA LEU A 157 0.18 2.12 10.09
C LEU A 157 0.39 3.16 11.19
N ALA A 158 -0.17 2.95 12.37
CA ALA A 158 0.05 3.83 13.52
C ALA A 158 1.53 3.81 13.95
N LEU A 159 2.15 2.62 13.99
CA LEU A 159 3.58 2.47 14.27
C LEU A 159 4.43 3.21 13.22
N ALA A 160 4.13 3.02 11.93
CA ALA A 160 4.83 3.72 10.85
C ALA A 160 4.61 5.24 10.92
N ALA A 161 3.38 5.71 11.13
CA ALA A 161 3.04 7.13 11.26
C ALA A 161 3.71 7.78 12.47
N PHE A 162 3.98 7.01 13.52
CA PHE A 162 4.69 7.48 14.71
C PHE A 162 6.20 7.54 14.51
N LEU A 163 6.81 6.47 13.99
CA LEU A 163 8.27 6.35 13.88
C LEU A 163 8.82 7.10 12.67
N LEU A 164 8.15 6.99 11.53
CA LEU A 164 8.70 7.42 10.25
C LEU A 164 9.00 8.91 10.24
N PRO A 165 8.08 9.84 10.54
CA PRO A 165 8.41 11.26 10.40
C PRO A 165 9.44 11.73 11.43
N ARG A 166 9.53 11.08 12.59
CA ARG A 166 10.55 11.39 13.62
C ARG A 166 11.95 10.93 13.24
N ALA A 167 12.06 9.72 12.70
CA ALA A 167 13.34 9.13 12.34
C ALA A 167 13.83 9.60 10.97
N TYR A 168 12.92 9.62 9.99
CA TYR A 168 13.21 9.93 8.60
C TYR A 168 13.63 11.38 8.40
N LEU A 169 12.89 12.34 8.95
CA LEU A 169 13.24 13.76 8.79
C LEU A 169 14.61 14.08 9.39
N ARG A 170 14.98 13.42 10.49
CA ARG A 170 16.32 13.53 11.09
C ARG A 170 17.38 12.84 10.22
N ALA A 171 17.07 11.68 9.66
CA ALA A 171 17.99 10.93 8.81
C ALA A 171 18.31 11.61 7.48
N VAL A 172 17.44 12.51 7.01
CA VAL A 172 17.58 13.23 5.73
C VAL A 172 17.95 14.71 5.93
N ALA A 173 18.00 15.18 7.18
CA ALA A 173 18.38 16.55 7.52
C ALA A 173 19.86 16.82 7.24
N PRO A 174 20.21 18.01 6.71
CA PRO A 174 21.59 18.36 6.40
C PRO A 174 22.48 18.37 7.66
N GLY A 175 23.64 17.72 7.56
CA GLY A 175 24.67 17.75 8.62
C GLY A 175 24.43 16.77 9.79
N VAL A 176 23.42 15.90 9.69
CA VAL A 176 23.15 14.86 10.69
C VAL A 176 23.76 13.53 10.24
N GLN A 177 24.69 12.96 11.02
CA GLN A 177 25.12 11.59 10.79
C GLN A 177 24.02 10.61 11.18
N THR A 178 23.60 9.76 10.25
CA THR A 178 22.55 8.77 10.44
C THR A 178 23.00 7.65 11.37
N GLY A 179 22.72 7.80 12.67
CA GLY A 179 23.05 6.77 13.67
C GLY A 179 22.26 5.47 13.48
N PRO A 180 22.74 4.34 14.04
CA PRO A 180 22.13 3.01 13.88
C PRO A 180 20.69 2.95 14.40
N LEU A 181 20.36 3.71 15.46
CA LEU A 181 19.00 3.80 16.00
C LEU A 181 18.01 4.47 15.04
N LEU A 182 18.46 5.49 14.29
CA LEU A 182 17.61 6.15 13.28
C LEU A 182 17.32 5.18 12.13
N LEU A 183 18.35 4.49 11.64
CA LEU A 183 18.20 3.47 10.60
C LEU A 183 17.29 2.32 11.06
N ALA A 184 17.43 1.86 12.31
CA ALA A 184 16.56 0.86 12.89
C ALA A 184 15.09 1.33 12.93
N ALA A 185 14.82 2.58 13.33
CA ALA A 185 13.46 3.12 13.34
C ALA A 185 12.87 3.27 11.93
N VAL A 186 13.68 3.66 10.93
CA VAL A 186 13.28 3.68 9.52
C VAL A 186 12.96 2.26 9.03
N LEU A 187 13.81 1.29 9.34
CA LEU A 187 13.62 -0.12 8.97
C LEU A 187 12.34 -0.69 9.61
N VAL A 188 12.11 -0.44 10.90
CA VAL A 188 10.88 -0.87 11.59
C VAL A 188 9.64 -0.24 10.94
N SER A 189 9.71 1.04 10.59
CA SER A 189 8.60 1.72 9.88
C SER A 189 8.32 1.07 8.52
N PHE A 190 9.37 0.79 7.75
CA PHE A 190 9.29 0.09 6.48
C PHE A 190 8.69 -1.32 6.63
N LEU A 191 9.15 -2.08 7.62
CA LEU A 191 8.62 -3.41 7.92
C LEU A 191 7.15 -3.37 8.34
N ALA A 192 6.74 -2.37 9.11
CA ALA A 192 5.35 -2.18 9.51
C ALA A 192 4.44 -1.87 8.29
N LEU A 193 4.90 -1.04 7.37
CA LEU A 193 4.22 -0.77 6.09
C LEU A 193 4.14 -2.03 5.22
N ALA A 194 5.23 -2.77 5.10
CA ALA A 194 5.26 -4.04 4.37
C ALA A 194 4.33 -5.09 4.99
N ALA A 195 4.28 -5.17 6.33
CA ALA A 195 3.36 -6.05 7.04
C ALA A 195 1.89 -5.65 6.81
N ALA A 196 1.58 -4.35 6.77
CA ALA A 196 0.25 -3.85 6.44
C ALA A 196 -0.15 -4.26 5.02
N GLY A 197 0.72 -4.06 4.02
CA GLY A 197 0.49 -4.50 2.64
C GLY A 197 0.35 -6.02 2.52
N ALA A 198 1.22 -6.79 3.19
CA ALA A 198 1.22 -8.25 3.16
C ALA A 198 -0.01 -8.86 3.84
N SER A 199 -0.58 -8.21 4.86
CA SER A 199 -1.77 -8.68 5.58
C SER A 199 -2.98 -8.92 4.67
N THR A 200 -3.03 -8.24 3.51
CA THR A 200 -4.05 -8.45 2.47
C THR A 200 -4.09 -9.88 1.91
N ALA A 201 -3.01 -10.65 2.12
CA ALA A 201 -2.95 -12.08 1.88
C ALA A 201 -4.04 -12.85 2.65
N HIS A 202 -4.30 -12.49 3.90
CA HIS A 202 -5.25 -13.20 4.76
C HIS A 202 -6.65 -12.61 4.58
N SER A 203 -6.77 -11.30 4.77
CA SER A 203 -8.02 -10.55 4.60
C SER A 203 -7.74 -9.18 4.03
N THR A 204 -8.52 -8.79 3.02
CA THR A 204 -8.43 -7.47 2.40
C THR A 204 -9.27 -6.42 3.11
N LEU A 205 -10.06 -6.81 4.11
CA LEU A 205 -10.99 -5.93 4.81
C LEU A 205 -10.24 -4.80 5.53
N GLY A 206 -9.19 -5.12 6.28
CA GLY A 206 -8.38 -4.12 7.00
C GLY A 206 -7.87 -3.02 6.07
N ALA A 207 -7.26 -3.38 4.94
CA ALA A 207 -6.78 -2.42 3.95
C ALA A 207 -7.90 -1.62 3.25
N ARG A 208 -9.00 -2.29 2.88
CA ARG A 208 -10.15 -1.67 2.20
C ARG A 208 -10.97 -0.74 3.09
N VAL A 209 -10.93 -0.92 4.41
CA VAL A 209 -11.58 -0.04 5.39
C VAL A 209 -10.63 1.06 5.82
N THR A 210 -9.39 0.72 6.20
CA THR A 210 -8.42 1.69 6.72
C THR A 210 -8.01 2.70 5.65
N GLY A 211 -7.85 2.28 4.39
CA GLY A 211 -7.47 3.18 3.30
C GLY A 211 -8.41 4.39 3.14
N PRO A 212 -9.73 4.18 2.92
CA PRO A 212 -10.72 5.25 2.92
C PRO A 212 -10.74 6.08 4.20
N VAL A 213 -10.60 5.45 5.37
CA VAL A 213 -10.57 6.17 6.66
C VAL A 213 -9.39 7.14 6.72
N LEU A 214 -8.21 6.76 6.24
CA LEU A 214 -7.05 7.66 6.17
C LEU A 214 -7.28 8.82 5.20
N VAL A 215 -7.90 8.56 4.05
CA VAL A 215 -8.27 9.61 3.09
C VAL A 215 -9.25 10.59 3.73
N LEU A 216 -10.32 10.10 4.35
CA LEU A 216 -11.32 10.92 5.04
C LEU A 216 -10.71 11.70 6.21
N ALA A 217 -9.81 11.10 6.98
CA ALA A 217 -9.09 11.77 8.06
C ALA A 217 -8.19 12.91 7.57
N ALA A 218 -7.71 12.85 6.32
CA ALA A 218 -6.91 13.91 5.71
C ALA A 218 -7.76 15.07 5.17
N VAL A 219 -9.02 14.83 4.80
CA VAL A 219 -9.89 15.82 4.13
C VAL A 219 -9.97 17.16 4.87
N PRO A 220 -10.21 17.23 6.19
CA PRO A 220 -10.28 18.52 6.88
C PRO A 220 -9.01 19.36 6.72
N ALA A 221 -7.84 18.72 6.87
CA ALA A 221 -6.54 19.39 6.74
C ALA A 221 -6.23 19.79 5.29
N LEU A 222 -6.74 19.06 4.29
CA LEU A 222 -6.59 19.38 2.87
C LEU A 222 -7.56 20.48 2.39
N SER A 223 -8.57 20.80 3.19
CA SER A 223 -9.65 21.72 2.81
C SER A 223 -9.32 23.20 3.06
N ASN A 224 -8.14 23.54 3.58
CA ASN A 224 -7.77 24.90 3.99
C ASN A 224 -8.86 25.57 4.85
N ASP A 225 -9.24 24.91 5.95
CA ASP A 225 -10.25 25.35 6.92
C ASP A 225 -11.70 25.47 6.41
N MET A 226 -11.99 25.04 5.17
CA MET A 226 -13.38 24.92 4.70
C MET A 226 -14.18 23.86 5.48
N ILE A 227 -13.50 22.85 6.03
CA ILE A 227 -14.09 21.77 6.84
C ILE A 227 -13.48 21.82 8.24
N PRO A 228 -14.30 21.83 9.32
CA PRO A 228 -13.79 21.85 10.68
C PRO A 228 -12.97 20.60 11.00
N GLY A 229 -11.95 20.77 11.86
CA GLY A 229 -11.13 19.66 12.33
C GLY A 229 -9.79 19.47 11.60
N GLY A 230 -9.32 20.47 10.85
CA GLY A 230 -8.03 20.43 10.14
C GLY A 230 -6.82 20.08 11.03
N HIS A 231 -6.91 20.31 12.34
CA HIS A 231 -5.84 20.00 13.30
C HIS A 231 -6.05 18.69 14.09
N LEU A 232 -7.09 17.89 13.81
CA LEU A 232 -7.35 16.65 14.58
C LEU A 232 -6.17 15.67 14.48
N VAL A 233 -5.72 15.40 13.25
CA VAL A 233 -4.60 14.48 13.01
C VAL A 233 -3.31 15.03 13.63
N SER A 234 -3.03 16.33 13.49
CA SER A 234 -1.81 16.92 14.07
C SER A 234 -1.86 17.00 15.60
N ARG A 235 -3.03 17.07 16.23
CA ARG A 235 -3.15 16.94 17.70
C ARG A 235 -2.87 15.51 18.17
N LEU A 236 -3.38 14.52 17.45
CA LEU A 236 -3.18 13.10 17.80
C LEU A 236 -1.75 12.62 17.49
N LEU A 237 -1.18 13.12 16.40
CA LEU A 237 0.17 12.83 15.93
C LEU A 237 0.89 14.15 15.62
N PRO A 238 1.46 14.83 16.65
CA PRO A 238 2.15 16.12 16.50
C PRO A 238 3.31 16.11 15.50
N TYR A 239 3.91 14.94 15.33
CA TYR A 239 4.97 14.68 14.35
C TYR A 239 4.53 13.60 13.37
N GLY A 240 3.23 13.53 13.05
CA GLY A 240 2.68 12.56 12.10
C GLY A 240 2.97 12.92 10.64
N PRO A 241 2.61 12.02 9.70
CA PRO A 241 2.61 12.37 8.29
C PRO A 241 1.68 13.56 8.04
N ASN A 242 2.05 14.42 7.10
CA ASN A 242 1.16 15.50 6.66
C ASN A 242 -0.09 14.94 5.97
N ALA A 243 -1.11 15.78 5.78
CA ALA A 243 -2.40 15.35 5.24
C ALA A 243 -2.30 14.73 3.83
N VAL A 244 -1.40 15.25 2.99
CA VAL A 244 -1.16 14.73 1.63
C VAL A 244 -0.60 13.31 1.68
N VAL A 245 0.41 13.07 2.52
CA VAL A 245 1.01 11.74 2.71
C VAL A 245 0.01 10.78 3.35
N LEU A 246 -0.80 11.25 4.30
CA LEU A 246 -1.84 10.45 4.93
C LEU A 246 -2.88 9.98 3.89
N ALA A 247 -3.37 10.89 3.05
CA ALA A 247 -4.30 10.59 1.98
C ALA A 247 -3.68 9.62 0.95
N ALA A 248 -2.45 9.88 0.52
CA ALA A 248 -1.73 9.02 -0.42
C ALA A 248 -1.50 7.61 0.14
N THR A 249 -1.09 7.50 1.41
CA THR A 249 -0.97 6.21 2.12
C THR A 249 -2.31 5.45 2.10
N GLY A 250 -3.41 6.16 2.36
CA GLY A 250 -4.76 5.61 2.31
C GLY A 250 -5.16 5.12 0.91
N ILE A 251 -4.85 5.90 -0.13
CA ILE A 251 -5.08 5.56 -1.54
C ILE A 251 -4.32 4.28 -1.90
N GLU A 252 -3.03 4.23 -1.64
CA GLU A 252 -2.17 3.08 -1.97
C GLU A 252 -2.63 1.81 -1.24
N LEU A 253 -2.92 1.93 0.05
CA LEU A 253 -3.41 0.82 0.87
C LEU A 253 -4.75 0.29 0.34
N MET A 254 -5.69 1.18 0.01
CA MET A 254 -6.97 0.79 -0.56
C MET A 254 -6.79 0.10 -1.91
N ALA A 255 -5.95 0.64 -2.80
CA ALA A 255 -5.66 0.06 -4.10
C ALA A 255 -5.07 -1.34 -3.96
N ILE A 256 -4.11 -1.54 -3.05
CA ILE A 256 -3.53 -2.86 -2.75
C ILE A 256 -4.59 -3.81 -2.18
N GLY A 257 -5.45 -3.35 -1.27
CA GLY A 257 -6.54 -4.14 -0.71
C GLY A 257 -7.52 -4.66 -1.77
N TRP A 258 -7.89 -3.80 -2.72
CA TRP A 258 -8.72 -4.20 -3.87
C TRP A 258 -7.96 -5.09 -4.84
N GLY A 259 -6.69 -4.80 -5.13
CA GLY A 259 -5.85 -5.65 -5.97
C GLY A 259 -5.71 -7.07 -5.41
N ALA A 260 -5.47 -7.23 -4.10
CA ALA A 260 -5.42 -8.55 -3.46
C ALA A 260 -6.77 -9.29 -3.54
N HIS A 261 -7.89 -8.56 -3.46
CA HIS A 261 -9.24 -9.13 -3.63
C HIS A 261 -9.43 -9.66 -5.06
N VAL A 262 -9.07 -8.86 -6.07
CA VAL A 262 -9.10 -9.25 -7.49
C VAL A 262 -8.18 -10.44 -7.75
N ALA A 263 -6.96 -10.45 -7.20
CA ALA A 263 -6.00 -11.54 -7.37
C ALA A 263 -6.57 -12.87 -6.84
N ARG A 264 -7.26 -12.83 -5.69
CA ARG A 264 -7.95 -13.99 -5.11
C ARG A 264 -9.11 -14.45 -5.99
N ARG A 265 -9.94 -13.52 -6.48
CA ARG A 265 -11.07 -13.85 -7.38
C ARG A 265 -10.56 -14.51 -8.66
N GLN A 266 -9.50 -13.96 -9.27
CA GLN A 266 -8.88 -14.52 -10.47
C GLN A 266 -8.27 -15.90 -10.21
N GLY A 267 -7.58 -16.08 -9.08
CA GLY A 267 -7.04 -17.38 -8.69
C GLY A 267 -8.11 -18.47 -8.60
N ARG A 268 -9.27 -18.12 -8.03
CA ARG A 268 -10.43 -19.03 -7.93
C ARG A 268 -11.03 -19.35 -9.29
N ALA A 269 -11.29 -18.32 -10.10
CA ALA A 269 -11.87 -18.49 -11.43
C ALA A 269 -10.96 -19.35 -12.34
N ASN A 270 -9.65 -19.09 -12.34
CA ASN A 270 -8.68 -19.84 -13.15
C ASN A 270 -8.51 -21.30 -12.69
N ALA A 271 -8.70 -21.58 -11.40
CA ALA A 271 -8.68 -22.96 -10.90
C ALA A 271 -9.94 -23.72 -11.34
N LEU A 272 -11.12 -23.11 -11.17
CA LEU A 272 -12.39 -23.70 -11.60
C LEU A 272 -12.46 -23.92 -13.12
N ALA A 273 -11.97 -22.97 -13.91
CA ALA A 273 -11.93 -23.11 -15.36
C ALA A 273 -11.10 -24.32 -15.80
N ARG A 274 -9.90 -24.51 -15.20
CA ARG A 274 -9.01 -25.65 -15.48
C ARG A 274 -9.64 -27.00 -15.12
N LEU A 275 -10.21 -27.09 -13.91
CA LEU A 275 -10.88 -28.31 -13.46
C LEU A 275 -12.08 -28.68 -14.34
N ARG A 276 -12.83 -27.68 -14.83
CA ARG A 276 -13.96 -27.90 -15.76
C ARG A 276 -13.52 -28.27 -17.16
N SER A 277 -12.38 -27.79 -17.63
CA SER A 277 -11.83 -28.13 -18.94
C SER A 277 -11.06 -29.46 -18.96
N GLY A 278 -10.83 -30.08 -17.80
CA GLY A 278 -10.03 -31.31 -17.69
C GLY A 278 -8.54 -31.11 -17.99
N VAL A 279 -8.02 -29.88 -17.80
CA VAL A 279 -6.62 -29.48 -18.08
C VAL A 279 -5.88 -29.17 -16.79
#